data_AF-A0A5R1YWK7-F1
#
_entry.id   AF-A0A5R1YWK7-F1
#
_cell.length_a   1.000
_cell.length_b   1.000
_cell.length_c   1.000
_cell.angle_alpha   90.00
_cell.angle_beta   90.00
_cell.angle_gamma   90.00
#
_symmetry.space_group_name_H-M   'P 1'
#
loop_
_entity.id
_entity.type
_entity.pdbx_description
1 polymer ?
#
loop_
_entity_poly.entity_id
_entity_poly.type
_entity_poly.pdbx_seq_one_letter_code
_entity_poly.pdbx_strand_id
1 'polypeptide(L)'
;MSLPHYYAETDLNAENLLRLPAEFGCPVWVYDAHIIRRQIAALQQFDVVRFAQKACSNIHILRLMRAQGVKVDSVSLGEIERALAAGYDPQTCPDDIVFTADVIDAATLARVSELHIPVNAGSVDMLTQLGQVSPGHRVWLRVNPGFGHGHSQKTNTGGENSKHGIWHSYLPAALAVMLKYRLKLVGLPLIIG
;
A
#
# COMPACT_ATOMS: atom_id res chain seq x y z
N MET A 1 31.62 12.11 0.92
CA MET A 1 30.38 11.81 0.18
C MET A 1 30.64 10.54 -0.62
N SER A 2 30.41 9.37 -0.03
CA SER A 2 30.61 8.07 -0.69
C SER A 2 29.44 7.85 -1.65
N LEU A 3 29.74 7.65 -2.94
CA LEU A 3 28.73 7.28 -3.93
C LEU A 3 28.08 5.95 -3.51
N PRO A 4 26.74 5.86 -3.46
CA PRO A 4 26.08 4.63 -3.10
C PRO A 4 26.24 3.65 -4.27
N HIS A 5 27.01 2.58 -4.01
CA HIS A 5 26.96 1.30 -4.72
C HIS A 5 27.37 1.25 -6.21
N TYR A 6 28.66 1.41 -6.50
CA TYR A 6 29.30 0.67 -7.61
C TYR A 6 29.80 -0.68 -7.08
N TYR A 7 28.90 -1.62 -6.78
CA TYR A 7 29.31 -2.98 -6.41
C TYR A 7 29.28 -3.86 -7.65
N ALA A 8 30.42 -4.50 -7.95
CA ALA A 8 30.57 -5.49 -9.02
C ALA A 8 29.65 -6.71 -8.89
N GLU A 9 28.91 -6.84 -7.78
CA GLU A 9 28.00 -7.95 -7.50
C GLU A 9 26.56 -7.73 -7.99
N THR A 10 26.22 -6.53 -8.46
CA THR A 10 24.87 -6.22 -8.99
C THR A 10 24.92 -5.96 -10.49
N ASP A 11 23.76 -6.07 -11.15
CA ASP A 11 23.65 -5.71 -12.57
C ASP A 11 23.79 -4.19 -12.80
N LEU A 12 23.72 -3.38 -11.72
CA LEU A 12 23.92 -1.92 -11.73
C LEU A 12 25.42 -1.55 -11.68
N ASN A 13 26.22 -2.11 -12.58
CA ASN A 13 27.64 -1.78 -12.74
C ASN A 13 27.89 -0.93 -14.00
N ALA A 14 29.08 -0.33 -14.11
CA ALA A 14 29.40 0.62 -15.18
C ALA A 14 29.24 0.02 -16.59
N GLU A 15 29.69 -1.22 -16.80
CA GLU A 15 29.61 -1.90 -18.09
C GLU A 15 28.16 -2.09 -18.54
N ASN A 16 27.31 -2.59 -17.63
CA ASN A 16 25.89 -2.75 -17.89
C ASN A 16 25.15 -1.43 -18.07
N LEU A 17 25.43 -0.42 -17.25
CA LEU A 17 24.68 0.85 -17.29
C LEU A 17 25.01 1.70 -18.51
N LEU A 18 26.25 1.67 -19.01
CA LEU A 18 26.68 2.49 -20.15
C LEU A 18 25.97 2.11 -21.46
N ARG A 19 25.58 0.85 -21.64
CA ARG A 19 24.91 0.37 -22.87
C ARG A 19 23.41 0.68 -22.92
N LEU A 20 22.73 0.80 -21.77
CA LEU A 20 21.26 0.90 -21.71
C LEU A 20 20.68 2.15 -22.38
N PRO A 21 21.28 3.36 -22.27
CA PRO A 21 20.76 4.55 -22.94
C PRO A 21 20.75 4.43 -24.47
N ALA A 22 21.71 3.69 -25.05
CA ALA A 22 21.77 3.46 -26.49
C ALA A 22 20.71 2.47 -26.97
N GLU A 23 20.32 1.51 -26.12
CA GLU A 23 19.33 0.47 -26.44
C GLU A 23 17.88 0.92 -26.16
N PHE A 24 17.66 1.61 -25.04
CA PHE A 24 16.32 1.95 -24.52
C PHE A 24 15.99 3.45 -24.53
N GLY A 25 16.93 4.30 -24.96
CA GLY A 25 16.79 5.76 -24.95
C GLY A 25 17.25 6.41 -23.65
N CYS A 26 17.31 7.75 -23.63
CA CYS A 26 17.81 8.54 -22.50
C CYS A 26 16.91 9.77 -22.23
N PRO A 27 16.48 10.02 -20.97
CA PRO A 27 16.79 9.28 -19.75
C PRO A 27 16.03 7.93 -19.64
N VAL A 28 16.60 6.96 -18.91
CA VAL A 28 16.00 5.65 -18.65
C VAL A 28 16.12 5.25 -17.18
N TRP A 29 15.05 4.66 -16.63
CA TRP A 29 15.04 4.08 -15.29
C TRP A 29 15.43 2.60 -15.34
N VAL A 30 16.37 2.20 -14.48
CA VAL A 30 16.91 0.84 -14.42
C VAL A 30 16.72 0.28 -13.01
N TYR A 31 16.27 -0.97 -12.94
CA TYR A 31 16.03 -1.68 -11.69
C TYR A 31 16.71 -3.05 -11.75
N ASP A 32 17.36 -3.45 -10.65
CA ASP A 32 17.93 -4.79 -10.50
C ASP A 32 16.99 -5.64 -9.63
N ALA A 33 16.49 -6.74 -10.21
CA ALA A 33 15.55 -7.64 -9.55
C ALA A 33 16.19 -8.39 -8.36
N HIS A 34 17.49 -8.67 -8.39
CA HIS A 34 18.19 -9.33 -7.27
C HIS A 34 18.23 -8.44 -6.04
N ILE A 35 18.40 -7.12 -6.21
CA ILE A 35 18.32 -6.17 -5.10
C ILE A 35 16.94 -6.23 -4.46
N ILE A 36 15.86 -6.20 -5.25
CA ILE A 36 14.49 -6.30 -4.75
C ILE A 36 14.29 -7.60 -3.96
N ARG A 37 14.70 -8.75 -4.50
CA ARG A 37 14.60 -10.05 -3.83
C ARG A 37 15.36 -10.07 -2.50
N ARG A 38 16.56 -9.48 -2.45
CA ARG A 38 17.35 -9.38 -1.21
C ARG A 38 16.62 -8.56 -0.15
N GLN A 39 15.98 -7.45 -0.52
CA GLN A 39 15.20 -6.65 0.44
C GLN A 39 13.97 -7.41 0.95
N ILE A 40 13.30 -8.19 0.09
CA ILE A 40 12.19 -9.06 0.50
C ILE A 40 12.68 -10.13 1.48
N ALA A 41 13.81 -10.78 1.19
CA ALA A 41 14.40 -11.81 2.03
C ALA A 41 14.72 -11.31 3.45
N ALA A 42 15.19 -10.07 3.57
CA ALA A 42 15.48 -9.44 4.86
C ALA A 42 14.24 -9.25 5.76
N LEU A 43 13.03 -9.39 5.21
CA LEU A 43 11.75 -9.25 5.93
C LEU A 43 11.02 -10.59 6.12
N GLN A 44 11.67 -11.73 5.85
CA GLN A 44 11.04 -13.07 5.92
C GLN A 44 10.50 -13.47 7.29
N GLN A 45 10.95 -12.83 8.36
CA GLN A 45 10.43 -13.09 9.71
C GLN A 45 8.99 -12.59 9.92
N PHE A 46 8.50 -11.70 9.07
CA PHE A 46 7.13 -11.19 9.15
C PHE A 46 6.17 -12.11 8.39
N ASP A 47 5.02 -12.42 8.99
CA ASP A 47 3.99 -13.26 8.37
C ASP A 47 3.53 -12.72 7.01
N VAL A 48 3.48 -11.40 6.89
CA VAL A 48 3.09 -10.70 5.67
C VAL A 48 4.01 -9.52 5.43
N VAL A 49 4.69 -9.54 4.28
CA VAL A 49 5.23 -8.34 3.66
C VAL A 49 4.18 -7.81 2.69
N ARG A 50 3.71 -6.58 2.91
CA ARG A 50 2.78 -5.88 2.01
C ARG A 50 3.47 -4.67 1.39
N PHE A 51 3.76 -4.75 0.10
CA PHE A 51 4.45 -3.69 -0.62
C PHE A 51 3.53 -2.49 -0.88
N ALA A 52 3.97 -1.30 -0.45
CA ALA A 52 3.28 -0.05 -0.75
C ALA A 52 3.62 0.41 -2.18
N GLN A 53 2.77 0.04 -3.15
CA GLN A 53 3.13 0.14 -4.56
C GLN A 53 3.33 1.57 -5.07
N LYS A 54 2.80 2.59 -4.37
CA LYS A 54 3.05 4.01 -4.67
C LYS A 54 4.55 4.36 -4.77
N ALA A 55 5.42 3.57 -4.16
CA ALA A 55 6.87 3.74 -4.25
C ALA A 55 7.44 3.29 -5.61
N CYS A 56 6.88 2.25 -6.23
CA CYS A 56 7.29 1.75 -7.54
C CYS A 56 6.19 0.86 -8.15
N SER A 57 5.32 1.44 -8.98
CA SER A 57 4.08 0.78 -9.44
C SER A 57 4.18 0.15 -10.84
N ASN A 58 5.39 -0.20 -11.29
CA ASN A 58 5.55 -0.94 -12.54
C ASN A 58 4.98 -2.36 -12.37
N ILE A 59 4.05 -2.76 -13.23
CA ILE A 59 3.37 -4.06 -13.11
C ILE A 59 4.31 -5.27 -13.20
N HIS A 60 5.47 -5.14 -13.85
CA HIS A 60 6.49 -6.21 -13.88
C HIS A 60 7.20 -6.35 -12.53
N ILE A 61 7.42 -5.24 -11.82
CA ILE A 61 7.95 -5.26 -10.45
C ILE A 61 6.89 -5.82 -9.50
N LEU A 62 5.61 -5.46 -9.67
CA LEU A 62 4.53 -6.06 -8.88
C LEU A 62 4.39 -7.57 -9.12
N ARG A 63 4.58 -8.04 -10.37
CA ARG A 63 4.65 -9.49 -10.68
C ARG A 63 5.81 -10.16 -9.95
N LEU A 64 6.99 -9.50 -9.91
CA LEU A 64 8.13 -9.98 -9.13
C LEU A 64 7.79 -10.07 -7.63
N MET A 65 7.17 -9.02 -7.05
CA MET A 65 6.73 -9.01 -5.65
C MET A 65 5.80 -10.20 -5.36
N ARG A 66 4.74 -10.36 -6.18
CA ARG A 66 3.78 -11.47 -6.05
C ARG A 66 4.46 -12.83 -6.14
N ALA A 67 5.38 -13.01 -7.09
CA ALA A 67 6.13 -14.25 -7.25
C ALA A 67 7.07 -14.58 -6.07
N GLN A 68 7.32 -13.62 -5.17
CA GLN A 68 8.04 -13.81 -3.91
C GLN A 68 7.11 -13.91 -2.69
N GLY A 69 5.79 -14.02 -2.90
CA GLY A 69 4.79 -14.10 -1.83
C GLY A 69 4.44 -12.76 -1.17
N VAL A 70 4.95 -11.65 -1.71
CA VAL A 70 4.69 -10.30 -1.19
C VAL A 70 3.28 -9.87 -1.62
N LYS A 71 2.46 -9.42 -0.66
CA LYS A 71 1.14 -8.83 -0.90
C LYS A 71 1.27 -7.36 -1.29
N VAL A 72 0.19 -6.70 -1.67
CA VAL A 72 0.22 -5.29 -2.13
C VAL A 72 -0.77 -4.40 -1.39
N ASP A 73 -0.35 -3.17 -1.12
CA ASP A 73 -1.20 -2.07 -0.65
C ASP A 73 -1.44 -1.11 -1.81
N SER A 74 -2.70 -0.74 -2.03
CA SER A 74 -3.12 0.18 -3.09
C SER A 74 -3.77 1.42 -2.48
N VAL A 75 -3.36 2.61 -2.86
CA VAL A 75 -3.89 3.88 -2.31
C VAL A 75 -4.76 4.65 -3.30
N SER A 76 -5.05 4.07 -4.47
CA SER A 76 -5.97 4.62 -5.47
C SER A 76 -6.61 3.52 -6.32
N LEU A 77 -7.67 3.86 -7.06
CA LEU A 77 -8.26 2.96 -8.05
C LEU A 77 -7.23 2.51 -9.10
N GLY A 78 -6.38 3.42 -9.59
CA GLY A 78 -5.35 3.07 -10.57
C GLY A 78 -4.34 2.05 -10.03
N GLU A 79 -4.05 2.08 -8.74
CA GLU A 79 -3.20 1.10 -8.08
C GLU A 79 -3.88 -0.26 -7.87
N ILE A 80 -5.20 -0.28 -7.63
CA ILE A 80 -5.99 -1.52 -7.65
C ILE A 80 -5.87 -2.17 -9.04
N GLU A 81 -6.10 -1.42 -10.11
CA GLU A 81 -6.03 -1.97 -11.48
C GLU A 81 -4.60 -2.44 -11.85
N ARG A 82 -3.55 -1.76 -11.35
CA ARG A 82 -2.16 -2.23 -11.52
C ARG A 82 -1.89 -3.54 -10.80
N ALA A 83 -2.42 -3.72 -9.59
CA ALA A 83 -2.32 -4.96 -8.84
C ALA A 83 -3.03 -6.12 -9.57
N LEU A 84 -4.23 -5.88 -10.10
CA LEU A 84 -4.96 -6.85 -10.92
C LEU A 84 -4.16 -7.21 -12.19
N ALA A 85 -3.60 -6.22 -12.90
CA ALA A 85 -2.76 -6.46 -14.08
C ALA A 85 -1.44 -7.20 -13.77
N ALA A 86 -0.97 -7.12 -12.52
CA ALA A 86 0.17 -7.89 -12.03
C ALA A 86 -0.21 -9.33 -11.63
N GLY A 87 -1.50 -9.68 -11.67
CA GLY A 87 -2.03 -11.01 -11.40
C GLY A 87 -2.32 -11.30 -9.93
N TYR A 88 -2.48 -10.26 -9.10
CA TYR A 88 -3.13 -10.43 -7.80
C TYR A 88 -4.63 -10.66 -8.03
N ASP A 89 -5.22 -11.64 -7.35
CA ASP A 89 -6.62 -12.03 -7.55
C ASP A 89 -7.39 -12.00 -6.21
N PRO A 90 -8.25 -11.00 -6.00
CA PRO A 90 -9.10 -10.89 -4.80
C PRO A 90 -10.11 -12.03 -4.64
N GLN A 91 -10.46 -12.76 -5.70
CA GLN A 91 -11.42 -13.87 -5.61
C GLN A 91 -10.80 -15.11 -4.97
N THR A 92 -9.55 -15.43 -5.33
CA THR A 92 -8.84 -16.58 -4.78
C THR A 92 -8.04 -16.24 -3.52
N CYS A 93 -7.50 -15.02 -3.46
CA CYS A 93 -6.66 -14.54 -2.37
C CYS A 93 -7.16 -13.17 -1.89
N PRO A 94 -8.27 -13.10 -1.12
CA PRO A 94 -8.95 -11.84 -0.78
C PRO A 94 -8.09 -10.83 -0.02
N ASP A 95 -7.03 -11.28 0.65
CA ASP A 95 -6.14 -10.42 1.43
C ASP A 95 -4.89 -9.96 0.67
N ASP A 96 -4.69 -10.39 -0.58
CA ASP A 96 -3.50 -10.03 -1.36
C ASP A 96 -3.47 -8.54 -1.70
N ILE A 97 -4.64 -7.94 -1.96
CA ILE A 97 -4.79 -6.50 -2.17
C ILE A 97 -5.52 -5.91 -0.96
N VAL A 98 -4.97 -4.83 -0.40
CA VAL A 98 -5.70 -3.97 0.53
C VAL A 98 -5.76 -2.58 -0.08
N PHE A 99 -6.94 -1.96 -0.05
CA PHE A 99 -7.09 -0.55 -0.42
C PHE A 99 -6.96 0.33 0.82
N THR A 100 -5.97 1.22 0.87
CA THR A 100 -5.69 2.09 2.02
C THR A 100 -5.81 3.56 1.64
N ALA A 101 -6.74 4.28 2.28
CA ALA A 101 -6.87 5.73 2.07
C ALA A 101 -7.55 6.43 3.26
N ASP A 102 -7.51 7.76 3.28
CA ASP A 102 -8.25 8.58 4.26
C ASP A 102 -9.63 9.00 3.72
N VAL A 103 -9.82 8.92 2.40
CA VAL A 103 -11.06 9.23 1.66
C VAL A 103 -11.24 8.23 0.52
N ILE A 104 -12.47 8.04 0.06
CA ILE A 104 -12.79 7.16 -1.07
C ILE A 104 -13.74 7.87 -2.02
N ASP A 105 -13.50 7.76 -3.33
CA ASP A 105 -14.41 8.28 -4.36
C ASP A 105 -15.41 7.20 -4.80
N ALA A 106 -16.44 7.61 -5.55
CA ALA A 106 -17.51 6.71 -5.96
C ALA A 106 -17.03 5.55 -6.83
N ALA A 107 -16.06 5.78 -7.72
CA ALA A 107 -15.53 4.74 -8.60
C ALA A 107 -14.73 3.68 -7.83
N THR A 108 -13.86 4.13 -6.93
CA THR A 108 -13.09 3.24 -6.05
C THR A 108 -14.01 2.49 -5.11
N LEU A 109 -15.03 3.16 -4.56
CA LEU A 109 -16.02 2.56 -3.68
C LEU A 109 -16.81 1.44 -4.37
N ALA A 110 -17.24 1.67 -5.61
CA ALA A 110 -17.89 0.65 -6.43
C ALA A 110 -16.94 -0.54 -6.69
N ARG A 111 -15.68 -0.26 -7.04
CA ARG A 111 -14.71 -1.30 -7.39
C ARG A 111 -14.30 -2.19 -6.22
N VAL A 112 -14.02 -1.62 -5.04
CA VAL A 112 -13.69 -2.42 -3.85
C VAL A 112 -14.90 -3.23 -3.38
N SER A 113 -16.12 -2.70 -3.54
CA SER A 113 -17.36 -3.40 -3.22
C SER A 113 -17.60 -4.58 -4.16
N GLU A 114 -17.40 -4.38 -5.47
CA GLU A 114 -17.51 -5.41 -6.52
C GLU A 114 -16.54 -6.56 -6.30
N LEU A 115 -15.26 -6.26 -6.02
CA LEU A 115 -14.21 -7.26 -5.90
C LEU A 115 -14.00 -7.76 -4.46
N HIS A 116 -14.77 -7.24 -3.50
CA HIS A 116 -14.63 -7.50 -2.07
C HIS A 116 -13.18 -7.30 -1.54
N ILE A 117 -12.47 -6.32 -2.10
CA ILE A 117 -11.11 -5.95 -1.66
C ILE A 117 -11.21 -5.30 -0.28
N PRO A 118 -10.51 -5.81 0.76
CA PRO A 118 -10.53 -5.21 2.09
C PRO A 118 -10.07 -3.75 2.07
N VAL A 119 -10.79 -2.92 2.83
CA VAL A 119 -10.53 -1.48 2.91
C VAL A 119 -9.93 -1.12 4.25
N ASN A 120 -8.75 -0.53 4.22
CA ASN A 120 -8.14 0.13 5.38
C ASN A 120 -8.57 1.59 5.42
N ALA A 121 -9.59 1.86 6.24
CA ALA A 121 -10.23 3.17 6.31
C ALA A 121 -9.46 4.11 7.25
N GLY A 122 -9.10 5.28 6.73
CA GLY A 122 -8.43 6.35 7.48
C GLY A 122 -9.34 7.44 8.01
N SER A 123 -10.66 7.35 7.79
CA SER A 123 -11.63 8.27 8.41
C SER A 123 -12.97 7.57 8.71
N VAL A 124 -13.70 8.10 9.70
CA VAL A 124 -15.04 7.60 10.06
C VAL A 124 -16.04 7.86 8.93
N ASP A 125 -15.87 8.95 8.17
CA ASP A 125 -16.71 9.28 7.02
C ASP A 125 -16.52 8.29 5.87
N MET A 126 -15.26 7.97 5.52
CA MET A 126 -14.94 6.93 4.54
C MET A 126 -15.54 5.57 4.95
N LEU A 127 -15.42 5.22 6.23
CA LEU A 127 -15.99 4.00 6.79
C LEU A 127 -17.54 3.98 6.67
N THR A 128 -18.17 5.13 6.88
CA THR A 128 -19.63 5.29 6.73
C THR A 128 -20.07 5.13 5.28
N GLN A 129 -19.38 5.77 4.34
CA GLN A 129 -19.65 5.67 2.90
C GLN A 129 -19.53 4.21 2.43
N LEU A 130 -18.49 3.50 2.88
CA LEU A 130 -18.32 2.08 2.59
C LEU A 130 -19.46 1.22 3.14
N GLY A 131 -19.81 1.41 4.42
CA GLY A 131 -20.86 0.63 5.06
C GLY A 131 -22.25 0.84 4.47
N GLN A 132 -22.54 2.01 3.90
CA GLN A 132 -23.82 2.30 3.25
C GLN A 132 -24.05 1.46 1.98
N VAL A 133 -23.00 1.22 1.19
CA VAL A 133 -23.11 0.51 -0.09
C VAL A 133 -22.65 -0.94 -0.03
N SER A 134 -21.84 -1.28 0.98
CA SER A 134 -21.32 -2.63 1.20
C SER A 134 -21.42 -3.02 2.69
N PRO A 135 -22.62 -3.27 3.23
CA PRO A 135 -22.77 -3.81 4.58
C PRO A 135 -22.01 -5.14 4.72
N GLY A 136 -21.36 -5.37 5.87
CA GLY A 136 -20.56 -6.58 6.06
C GLY A 136 -19.14 -6.54 5.48
N HIS A 137 -18.72 -5.42 4.87
CA HIS A 137 -17.40 -5.30 4.25
C HIS A 137 -16.26 -5.57 5.24
N ARG A 138 -15.18 -6.18 4.76
CA ARG A 138 -13.96 -6.43 5.53
C ARG A 138 -13.13 -5.17 5.62
N VAL A 139 -12.88 -4.69 6.83
CA VAL A 139 -12.21 -3.40 7.05
C VAL A 139 -11.02 -3.51 7.99
N TRP A 140 -10.00 -2.73 7.70
CA TRP A 140 -8.97 -2.35 8.67
C TRP A 140 -9.24 -0.90 9.11
N LEU A 141 -8.85 -0.52 10.33
CA LEU A 141 -8.93 0.87 10.79
C LEU A 141 -7.55 1.46 10.98
N ARG A 142 -7.13 2.36 10.09
CA ARG A 142 -5.88 3.09 10.25
C ARG A 142 -6.02 4.05 11.42
N VAL A 143 -5.28 3.81 12.49
CA VAL A 143 -5.35 4.66 13.70
C VAL A 143 -4.26 5.73 13.68
N ASN A 144 -4.63 6.97 13.97
CA ASN A 144 -3.71 8.03 14.33
C ASN A 144 -3.54 8.05 15.86
N PRO A 145 -2.36 7.68 16.40
CA PRO A 145 -2.17 7.44 17.83
C PRO A 145 -1.91 8.72 18.64
N GLY A 146 -2.04 9.90 18.05
CA GLY A 146 -1.73 11.16 18.73
C GLY A 146 -0.34 11.72 18.42
N PHE A 147 0.52 10.93 17.77
CA PHE A 147 1.88 11.30 17.40
C PHE A 147 2.27 10.62 16.07
N GLY A 148 3.38 11.05 15.48
CA GLY A 148 3.98 10.43 14.30
C GLY A 148 5.39 10.95 14.07
N HIS A 149 6.08 10.41 13.07
CA HIS A 149 7.36 10.90 12.60
C HIS A 149 7.21 11.69 11.29
N GLY A 150 7.89 12.82 11.24
CA GLY A 150 7.96 13.70 10.08
C GLY A 150 9.01 14.79 10.28
N HIS A 151 9.64 15.23 9.20
CA HIS A 151 10.68 16.27 9.25
C HIS A 151 10.13 17.69 9.54
N SER A 152 8.81 17.87 9.52
CA SER A 152 8.15 19.13 9.86
C SER A 152 6.80 18.91 10.54
N GLN A 153 6.27 19.95 11.21
CA GLN A 153 4.91 19.93 11.75
C GLN A 153 3.83 19.68 10.69
N LYS A 154 4.09 20.01 9.41
CA LYS A 154 3.12 19.88 8.29
C LYS A 154 3.19 18.54 7.56
N THR A 155 4.28 17.79 7.68
CA THR A 155 4.53 16.52 6.97
C THR A 155 4.69 15.39 7.96
N ASN A 156 3.77 15.32 8.92
CA ASN A 156 3.74 14.26 9.92
C ASN A 156 2.79 13.14 9.47
N THR A 157 3.23 11.90 9.61
CA THR A 157 2.46 10.70 9.26
C THR A 157 1.43 10.33 10.34
N GLY A 158 1.47 11.00 11.50
CA GLY A 158 0.49 10.96 12.59
C GLY A 158 0.53 12.24 13.44
N GLY A 159 -0.28 12.33 14.48
CA GLY A 159 -0.44 13.54 15.30
C GLY A 159 -1.47 14.53 14.77
N GLU A 160 -1.76 15.57 15.55
CA GLU A 160 -2.88 16.52 15.33
C GLU A 160 -2.81 17.24 13.98
N ASN A 161 -1.59 17.46 13.48
CA ASN A 161 -1.36 18.12 12.20
C ASN A 161 -1.36 17.16 11.00
N SER A 162 -1.67 15.88 11.22
CA SER A 162 -1.71 14.87 10.17
C SER A 162 -3.15 14.59 9.76
N LYS A 163 -3.40 14.59 8.45
CA LYS A 163 -4.69 14.17 7.87
C LYS A 163 -4.93 12.65 7.93
N HIS A 164 -3.94 11.90 8.40
CA HIS A 164 -3.86 10.47 8.22
C HIS A 164 -4.47 9.69 9.37
N GLY A 165 -5.36 8.76 9.06
CA GLY A 165 -5.95 7.84 10.03
C GLY A 165 -7.01 8.46 10.94
N ILE A 166 -7.82 7.58 11.52
CA ILE A 166 -8.83 7.93 12.51
C ILE A 166 -8.12 8.33 13.80
N TRP A 167 -8.37 9.56 14.25
CA TRP A 167 -7.87 10.02 15.54
C TRP A 167 -8.27 9.05 16.65
N HIS A 168 -7.33 8.63 17.48
CA HIS A 168 -7.56 7.58 18.49
C HIS A 168 -8.80 7.81 19.38
N SER A 169 -9.15 9.05 19.73
CA SER A 169 -10.34 9.34 20.52
C SER A 169 -11.67 9.21 19.75
N TYR A 170 -11.63 9.10 18.42
CA TYR A 170 -12.78 8.86 17.55
C TYR A 170 -13.03 7.37 17.26
N LEU A 171 -12.24 6.45 17.83
CA LEU A 171 -12.48 5.01 17.71
C LEU A 171 -13.88 4.56 18.19
N PRO A 172 -14.49 5.15 19.26
CA PRO A 172 -15.88 4.83 19.60
C PRO A 172 -16.88 5.16 18.48
N ALA A 173 -16.65 6.26 17.74
CA ALA A 173 -17.49 6.61 16.59
C ALA A 173 -17.29 5.64 15.42
N ALA A 174 -16.05 5.24 15.15
CA ALA A 174 -15.74 4.20 14.14
C ALA A 174 -16.43 2.87 14.50
N LEU A 175 -16.39 2.46 15.77
CA LEU A 175 -17.06 1.26 16.25
C LEU A 175 -18.58 1.33 16.05
N ALA A 176 -19.21 2.47 16.34
CA ALA A 176 -20.64 2.67 16.13
C ALA A 176 -21.03 2.49 14.64
N VAL A 177 -20.22 3.03 13.71
CA VAL A 177 -20.41 2.85 12.26
C VAL A 177 -20.27 1.38 11.87
N MET A 178 -19.25 0.68 12.40
CA MET A 178 -19.05 -0.74 12.11
C MET A 178 -20.21 -1.60 12.59
N LEU A 179 -20.71 -1.36 13.80
CA LEU A 179 -21.87 -2.07 14.33
C LEU A 179 -23.12 -1.81 13.49
N LYS A 180 -23.36 -0.54 13.11
CA LYS A 180 -24.50 -0.14 12.28
C LYS A 180 -24.55 -0.88 10.94
N TYR A 181 -23.41 -0.96 10.24
CA TYR A 181 -23.33 -1.58 8.91
C TYR A 181 -22.77 -3.01 8.93
N ARG A 182 -22.62 -3.60 10.13
CA ARG A 182 -22.10 -4.96 10.36
C ARG A 182 -20.72 -5.21 9.73
N LEU A 183 -19.88 -4.18 9.63
CA LEU A 183 -18.54 -4.29 9.06
C LEU A 183 -17.69 -5.28 9.86
N LYS A 184 -16.83 -6.03 9.16
CA LYS A 184 -15.98 -7.07 9.74
C LYS A 184 -14.57 -6.53 9.94
N LEU A 185 -14.17 -6.31 11.19
CA LEU A 185 -12.81 -5.88 11.51
C LEU A 185 -11.81 -6.99 11.18
N VAL A 186 -10.78 -6.64 10.40
CA VAL A 186 -9.66 -7.54 10.05
C VAL A 186 -8.39 -7.16 10.81
N GLY A 187 -8.12 -5.87 11.01
CA GLY A 187 -6.93 -5.41 11.71
C GLY A 187 -6.90 -3.90 12.02
N LEU A 188 -5.90 -3.47 12.79
CA LEU A 188 -5.71 -2.09 13.29
C LEU A 188 -4.29 -1.60 12.99
N PRO A 189 -3.98 -1.17 11.75
CA PRO A 189 -2.64 -0.76 11.38
C PRO A 189 -2.32 0.66 11.85
N LEU A 190 -1.07 0.87 12.24
CA LEU A 190 -0.48 2.19 12.46
C LEU A 190 0.61 2.43 11.41
N ILE A 191 0.59 3.60 10.78
CA ILE A 191 1.59 4.02 9.79
C ILE A 191 2.12 5.38 10.22
N ILE A 192 3.27 5.39 10.88
CA ILE A 192 3.81 6.55 11.63
C ILE A 192 5.25 6.95 11.25
N GLY A 193 5.88 6.30 10.29
CA GLY A 193 7.27 6.52 9.89
C GLY A 193 7.78 5.38 9.03
#